data_AF-A0A955XDB4-F1
#
_entry.id   AF-A0A955XDB4-F1
#
_cell.length_a   1.000
_cell.length_b   1.000
_cell.length_c   1.000
_cell.angle_alpha   90.00
_cell.angle_beta   90.00
_cell.angle_gamma   90.00
#
_symmetry.space_group_name_H-M   'P 1'
#
loop_
_entity.id
_entity.type
_entity.pdbx_description
1 polymer ?
#
loop_
_entity_poly.entity_id
_entity_poly.type
_entity_poly.pdbx_seq_one_letter_code
_entity_poly.pdbx_strand_id
1 'polypeptide(L)' 'MKKGDQTRARIVEAARQLFERQGYAATGLQEILKESQAPRGSFYFHFPGGKEALAVAVIEAHAEAFGAGLQAAL' A
#
# COMPACT_ATOMS: atom_id res chain seq x y z
N MET A 1 -7.70 -11.52 11.30
CA MET A 1 -7.63 -10.92 9.95
C MET A 1 -7.55 -12.02 8.90
N LYS A 2 -8.36 -11.97 7.83
CA LYS A 2 -8.34 -13.03 6.79
C LYS A 2 -7.04 -12.93 5.99
N LYS A 3 -6.63 -14.03 5.33
CA LYS A 3 -5.38 -14.09 4.54
C LYS A 3 -5.31 -13.03 3.42
N GLY A 4 -6.46 -12.72 2.80
CA GLY A 4 -6.58 -11.65 1.81
C GLY A 4 -6.25 -10.27 2.40
N ASP A 5 -6.85 -9.94 3.54
CA ASP A 5 -6.61 -8.68 4.25
C ASP A 5 -5.13 -8.48 4.59
N GLN A 6 -4.45 -9.55 5.04
CA GLN A 6 -3.01 -9.52 5.34
C GLN A 6 -2.16 -9.28 4.09
N THR A 7 -2.60 -9.79 2.94
CA THR A 7 -1.90 -9.59 1.67
C THR A 7 -2.09 -8.17 1.15
N ARG A 8 -3.32 -7.64 1.21
CA ARG A 8 -3.59 -6.23 0.90
C ARG A 8 -2.75 -5.30 1.77
N ALA A 9 -2.72 -5.52 3.08
CA ALA A 9 -1.98 -4.69 4.02
C ALA A 9 -0.47 -4.66 3.71
N ARG A 10 0.17 -5.82 3.45
CA ARG A 10 1.58 -5.88 3.07
C ARG A 10 1.89 -5.14 1.77
N ILE A 11 0.99 -5.19 0.78
CA ILE A 11 1.16 -4.47 -0.48
C ILE A 11 1.09 -2.95 -0.25
N VAL A 12 0.10 -2.47 0.52
CA VAL A 12 -0.04 -1.05 0.85
C VAL A 12 1.18 -0.54 1.61
N GLU A 13 1.64 -1.30 2.60
CA GLU A 13 2.77 -0.88 3.42
C GLU A 13 4.08 -0.83 2.63
N ALA A 14 4.36 -1.84 1.80
CA ALA A 14 5.52 -1.84 0.92
C ALA A 14 5.48 -0.65 -0.05
N ALA A 15 4.33 -0.38 -0.67
CA ALA A 15 4.16 0.75 -1.57
C ALA A 15 4.36 2.09 -0.86
N ARG A 16 3.81 2.26 0.35
CA ARG A 16 3.99 3.45 1.18
C ARG A 16 5.46 3.75 1.41
N GLN A 17 6.22 2.77 1.91
CA GLN A 17 7.65 2.93 2.19
C GLN A 17 8.45 3.29 0.93
N LEU A 18 8.15 2.65 -0.20
CA LEU A 18 8.79 2.94 -1.47
C LEU A 18 8.45 4.35 -1.98
N PHE A 19 7.18 4.74 -1.93
CA PHE A 19 6.75 6.07 -2.35
C PHE A 19 7.35 7.18 -1.49
N GLU A 20 7.46 6.99 -0.18
CA GLU A 20 8.13 7.93 0.73
C GLU A 20 9.62 8.05 0.42
N ARG A 21 10.28 6.93 0.08
CA ARG A 21 11.73 6.89 -0.16
C ARG A 21 12.14 7.50 -1.50
N GLN A 22 11.41 7.19 -2.57
CA GLN A 22 11.85 7.50 -3.95
C GLN A 22 10.76 8.13 -4.83
N GLY A 23 9.55 8.31 -4.32
CA GLY A 23 8.43 8.90 -5.05
C GLY A 23 7.69 7.91 -5.95
N TYR A 24 6.40 8.19 -6.19
CA TYR A 24 5.50 7.33 -6.97
C TYR A 24 6.01 6.99 -8.37
N ALA A 25 6.55 7.98 -9.10
CA ALA A 25 7.00 7.80 -10.48
C ALA A 25 8.19 6.84 -10.60
N ALA A 26 9.12 6.88 -9.62
CA ALA A 26 10.32 6.04 -9.61
C ALA A 26 10.08 4.65 -8.99
N THR A 27 8.91 4.39 -8.41
CA THR A 27 8.56 3.05 -7.87
C THR A 27 7.86 2.20 -8.92
N GLY A 28 8.48 1.07 -9.27
CA GLY A 28 7.93 0.09 -10.21
C GLY A 28 7.08 -0.99 -9.54
N LEU A 29 6.14 -1.59 -10.28
CA LEU A 29 5.29 -2.67 -9.77
C LEU A 29 6.10 -3.88 -9.28
N GLN A 30 7.16 -4.26 -10.00
CA GLN A 30 7.98 -5.43 -9.60
C GLN A 30 8.71 -5.21 -8.27
N GLU A 31 9.12 -3.98 -7.98
CA GLU A 31 9.76 -3.63 -6.71
C GLU A 31 8.73 -3.74 -5.57
N ILE A 32 7.52 -3.21 -5.76
CA ILE A 32 6.41 -3.35 -4.80
C ILE A 32 6.11 -4.82 -4.51
N LEU A 33 5.97 -5.66 -5.55
CA LEU A 33 5.67 -7.08 -5.39
C LEU A 33 6.76 -7.83 -4.63
N LYS A 34 8.03 -7.49 -4.90
CA LYS A 34 9.19 -8.05 -4.22
C LYS A 34 9.18 -7.68 -2.73
N GLU A 35 9.03 -6.40 -2.42
CA GLU A 35 9.06 -5.88 -1.06
C GLU A 35 7.86 -6.38 -0.25
N SER A 36 6.67 -6.41 -0.85
CA SER A 36 5.46 -6.90 -0.19
C SER A 36 5.42 -8.42 -0.05
N GLN A 37 6.29 -9.15 -0.75
CA GLN A 37 6.26 -10.61 -0.89
C GLN A 37 4.86 -11.13 -1.32
N ALA A 38 4.21 -10.38 -2.21
CA ALA A 38 2.86 -10.71 -2.67
C ALA A 38 2.93 -11.29 -4.08
N PRO A 39 2.20 -12.38 -4.38
CA PRO A 39 2.06 -12.86 -5.74
C PRO A 39 1.41 -11.79 -6.63
N ARG A 40 1.87 -11.67 -7.88
CA ARG A 40 1.30 -10.74 -8.87
C ARG A 40 -0.21 -10.91 -9.03
N GLY A 41 -0.71 -12.15 -8.99
CA GLY A 41 -2.16 -12.42 -9.06
C GLY A 41 -2.93 -11.83 -7.88
N SER A 42 -2.39 -11.91 -6.66
CA SER A 42 -3.00 -11.30 -5.47
C SER A 42 -3.00 -9.78 -5.56
N PHE A 43 -1.95 -9.17 -6.15
CA PHE A 43 -1.92 -7.74 -6.39
C PHE A 43 -3.08 -7.28 -7.26
N TYR A 44 -3.27 -7.87 -8.45
CA TYR A 44 -4.35 -7.46 -9.34
C TYR A 44 -5.74 -7.83 -8.81
N PHE A 45 -5.85 -8.85 -7.96
CA PHE A 45 -7.08 -9.14 -7.24
C PHE A 45 -7.46 -8.00 -6.27
N HIS A 46 -6.50 -7.45 -5.53
CA HIS A 46 -6.76 -6.36 -4.56
C HIS A 46 -6.77 -4.97 -5.20
N PHE A 47 -6.00 -4.75 -6.26
CA PHE A 47 -5.80 -3.48 -6.94
C PHE A 47 -5.99 -3.67 -8.46
N PRO A 48 -7.24 -3.89 -8.92
CA PRO A 48 -7.52 -4.11 -10.34
C PRO A 48 -7.13 -2.91 -11.22
N GLY A 49 -7.17 -1.70 -10.66
CA GLY A 49 -6.69 -0.46 -11.29
C GLY A 49 -5.18 -0.24 -11.18
N GLY A 50 -4.38 -1.25 -10.83
CA GLY A 50 -2.92 -1.17 -10.89
C GLY A 50 -2.28 -0.28 -9.82
N LYS A 51 -1.17 0.38 -10.20
CA LYS A 51 -0.34 1.19 -9.29
C LYS A 51 -1.08 2.45 -8.82
N GLU A 52 -1.96 2.97 -9.66
CA GLU A 52 -2.84 4.09 -9.40
C GLU A 52 -3.85 3.75 -8.29
N ALA A 53 -4.55 2.62 -8.41
CA ALA A 53 -5.46 2.14 -7.36
C ALA A 53 -4.73 1.87 -6.03
N LEU A 54 -3.49 1.35 -6.10
CA LEU A 54 -2.64 1.19 -4.94
C LEU A 54 -2.25 2.53 -4.30
N ALA A 55 -1.89 3.54 -5.10
CA ALA A 55 -1.51 4.86 -4.58
C ALA A 55 -2.66 5.54 -3.84
N VAL A 56 -3.89 5.43 -4.34
CA VAL A 56 -5.08 5.91 -3.63
C VAL A 56 -5.20 5.21 -2.27
N ALA A 57 -5.09 3.88 -2.24
CA ALA A 57 -5.17 3.12 -0.99
C ALA A 57 -4.05 3.47 0.02
N VAL A 58 -2.86 3.82 -0.46
CA VAL A 58 -1.77 4.31 0.40
C VAL A 58 -2.12 5.66 1.02
N ILE A 59 -2.66 6.59 0.24
CA ILE A 59 -3.08 7.92 0.72
C ILE A 59 -4.19 7.79 1.76
N GLU A 60 -5.20 6.96 1.49
CA GLU A 60 -6.30 6.69 2.42
C GLU A 60 -5.80 6.12 3.75
N ALA A 61 -4.94 5.10 3.70
CA ALA A 61 -4.35 4.50 4.90
C ALA A 61 -3.50 5.51 5.71
N HIS A 62 -2.77 6.38 5.02
CA HIS A 62 -1.98 7.43 5.68
C HIS A 62 -2.88 8.48 6.33
N ALA A 63 -3.94 8.92 5.66
CA ALA A 63 -4.89 9.88 6.19
C ALA A 63 -5.62 9.33 7.43
N GLU A 64 -6.02 8.05 7.40
CA GLU A 64 -6.63 7.36 8.54
C GLU A 64 -5.68 7.29 9.73
N ALA A 65 -4.43 6.85 9.51
CA ALA A 65 -3.43 6.76 10.57
C ALA A 65 -3.08 8.13 11.18
N PHE A 66 -2.96 9.16 10.34
CA PHE A 66 -2.74 10.53 10.80
C PHE A 66 -3.90 11.05 11.64
N GLY A 67 -5.14 10.84 11.17
CA GLY A 67 -6.35 11.23 11.90
C GLY A 67 -6.45 10.55 13.27
N ALA A 68 -6.20 9.25 13.33
CA ALA A 68 -6.17 8.50 14.59
C ALA A 68 -5.08 9.00 15.54
N GLY A 69 -3.89 9.32 15.01
CA GLY A 69 -2.79 9.89 15.80
C GLY A 69 -3.15 11.26 16.39
N LEU A 70 -3.81 12.12 15.61
CA LEU A 70 -4.28 13.42 16.09
C LEU A 70 -5.36 13.29 17.16
N GLN A 71 -6.32 12.37 16.97
CA GLN A 71 -7.37 12.11 17.96
C GLN A 71 -6.81 11.59 19.29
N ALA A 72 -5.78 10.75 19.26
CA ALA A 72 -5.15 10.24 20.46
C ALA A 72 -4.33 11.30 21.23
N ALA A 73 -3.98 12.41 20.58
CA ALA A 73 -3.19 13.49 21.15
C ALA A 73 -4.03 14.65 21.73
N LEU A 74 -5.34 14.67 21.47
CA LEU A 74 -6.31 15.63 22.00
C LEU A 74 -7.01 15.07 23.25
#